data_AF-A0A948VFU9-F1
#
_entry.id   AF-A0A948VFU9-F1
#
_cell.length_a   1.000
_cell.length_b   1.000
_cell.length_c   1.000
_cell.angle_alpha   90.00
_cell.angle_beta   90.00
_cell.angle_gamma   90.00
#
_symmetry.space_group_name_H-M   'P 1'
#
loop_
_entity.id
_entity.type
_entity.pdbx_description
1 polymer ?
#
loop_
_entity_poly.entity_id
_entity_poly.type
_entity_poly.pdbx_seq_one_letter_code
_entity_poly.pdbx_strand_id
1 'polypeptide(L)'
;MVDTSNKFEPEVDEAEQIFHEYRQGISQAIDKVRAKLLDRAKQEARDIVAKADGEATNIVRIAQHKVDIILTQANSRAEKIIKDAEETIKKEARNRTRKEEERLIMEAKSQSERIITAAREAAEKVSGKILDDTKKEADISIKRLTEDSKREADGLVKSASEIKNRAEIEANLIKKKAEEETGHIIHNAREQARRDVEKELTTIIEKARQEAEDILKNARDQAIIERDNLVAEFVEEATKLAEFEKIKILSEAKSKAEYVVREIKNRLNAEMEKSSLLITGAQQKLTSIMTEISDQITEEQFDIDISVNVDVPVEEVDADFAKEVQEKMFFKKIEDEERSYEGRLELDLLAPIDAKQKNALEELLTQVPDLHLISNGGSSDGSNWLEIELNKPMPLVSILKQMPLVRQVAAHGNNILVALKLGSKDS
;
A
#
# COMPACT_ATOMS: atom_id res chain seq x y z
N MET A 1 139.55 100.00 -131.28
CA MET A 1 140.58 99.09 -130.76
C MET A 1 140.11 97.70 -131.16
N VAL A 2 140.67 97.13 -132.23
CA VAL A 2 141.90 96.29 -132.22
C VAL A 2 141.56 94.88 -131.70
N ASP A 3 141.64 93.78 -132.45
CA ASP A 3 141.89 93.52 -133.90
C ASP A 3 141.35 92.07 -134.22
N THR A 4 141.48 91.37 -135.37
CA THR A 4 142.42 91.39 -136.52
C THR A 4 141.80 90.74 -137.78
N SER A 5 142.56 90.68 -138.88
CA SER A 5 142.44 89.85 -140.12
C SER A 5 142.13 88.34 -139.89
N ASN A 6 141.78 87.50 -140.88
CA ASN A 6 142.16 87.51 -142.31
C ASN A 6 141.19 86.75 -143.26
N LYS A 7 141.41 86.84 -144.58
CA LYS A 7 140.60 86.27 -145.68
C LYS A 7 140.87 84.79 -145.98
N PHE A 8 139.91 84.08 -146.60
CA PHE A 8 140.02 83.43 -147.93
C PHE A 8 138.64 82.84 -148.37
N GLU A 9 138.38 82.76 -149.68
CA GLU A 9 137.21 82.10 -150.32
C GLU A 9 137.57 80.64 -150.69
N PRO A 10 136.60 79.70 -150.82
CA PRO A 10 136.08 79.39 -152.18
C PRO A 10 134.59 78.95 -152.24
N GLU A 11 134.05 78.79 -153.45
CA GLU A 11 132.68 78.31 -153.75
C GLU A 11 132.53 76.77 -153.69
N VAL A 12 131.71 76.22 -152.77
CA VAL A 12 131.17 74.83 -152.82
C VAL A 12 129.83 74.75 -152.06
N ASP A 13 128.70 75.09 -152.69
CA ASP A 13 127.48 75.52 -151.95
C ASP A 13 126.19 74.65 -152.10
N GLU A 14 126.28 73.38 -152.53
CA GLU A 14 125.09 72.49 -152.61
C GLU A 14 125.24 71.14 -151.86
N ALA A 15 126.44 70.55 -151.86
CA ALA A 15 126.65 69.20 -151.32
C ALA A 15 126.45 69.11 -149.80
N GLU A 16 126.90 70.11 -149.03
CA GLU A 16 126.73 70.13 -147.57
C GLU A 16 125.27 70.31 -147.16
N GLN A 17 124.46 71.04 -147.93
CA GLN A 17 123.05 71.28 -147.63
C GLN A 17 122.25 69.96 -147.68
N ILE A 18 122.49 69.13 -148.70
CA ILE A 18 121.88 67.79 -148.81
C ILE A 18 122.32 66.90 -147.64
N PHE A 19 123.61 66.92 -147.25
CA PHE A 19 124.07 66.18 -146.07
C PHE A 19 123.47 66.70 -144.76
N HIS A 20 123.20 68.01 -144.65
CA HIS A 20 122.57 68.60 -143.48
C HIS A 20 121.08 68.22 -143.37
N GLU A 21 120.33 68.26 -144.47
CA GLU A 21 118.94 67.79 -144.52
C GLU A 21 118.85 66.29 -144.24
N TYR A 22 119.74 65.47 -144.81
CA TYR A 22 119.73 64.02 -144.58
C TYR A 22 120.08 63.68 -143.12
N ARG A 23 121.04 64.39 -142.51
CA ARG A 23 121.28 64.32 -141.05
C ARG A 23 120.08 64.75 -140.23
N GLN A 24 119.40 65.84 -140.62
CA GLN A 24 118.24 66.36 -139.91
C GLN A 24 117.05 65.40 -140.00
N GLY A 25 116.79 64.82 -141.18
CA GLY A 25 115.77 63.79 -141.40
C GLY A 25 116.05 62.50 -140.63
N ILE A 26 117.32 62.05 -140.59
CA ILE A 26 117.73 60.92 -139.74
C ILE A 26 117.55 61.25 -138.26
N SER A 27 117.93 62.45 -137.79
CA SER A 27 117.73 62.84 -136.38
C SER A 27 116.24 62.90 -136.03
N GLN A 28 115.41 63.52 -136.87
CA GLN A 28 113.96 63.55 -136.68
C GLN A 28 113.34 62.14 -136.71
N ALA A 29 113.83 61.23 -137.56
CA ALA A 29 113.39 59.84 -137.57
C ALA A 29 113.79 59.11 -136.27
N ILE A 30 115.03 59.30 -135.80
CA ILE A 30 115.52 58.76 -134.53
C ILE A 30 114.69 59.29 -133.36
N ASP A 31 114.46 60.60 -133.27
CA ASP A 31 113.68 61.21 -132.19
C ASP A 31 112.20 60.83 -132.25
N LYS A 32 111.62 60.64 -133.45
CA LYS A 32 110.25 60.14 -133.63
C LYS A 32 110.11 58.66 -133.26
N VAL A 33 111.13 57.84 -133.51
CA VAL A 33 111.20 56.44 -133.05
C VAL A 33 111.44 56.38 -131.54
N ARG A 34 112.32 57.23 -131.00
CA ARG A 34 112.62 57.37 -129.57
C ARG A 34 111.39 57.85 -128.78
N ALA A 35 110.63 58.80 -129.32
CA ALA A 35 109.35 59.24 -128.75
C ALA A 35 108.32 58.11 -128.74
N LYS A 36 108.15 57.39 -129.85
CA LYS A 36 107.28 56.20 -129.90
C LYS A 36 107.71 55.09 -128.93
N LEU A 37 109.00 54.84 -128.78
CA LEU A 37 109.55 53.90 -127.79
C LEU A 37 109.31 54.38 -126.36
N LEU A 38 109.48 55.68 -126.07
CA LEU A 38 109.19 56.28 -124.77
C LEU A 38 107.71 56.20 -124.42
N ASP A 39 106.81 56.54 -125.34
CA ASP A 39 105.37 56.49 -125.07
C ASP A 39 104.84 55.05 -125.01
N ARG A 40 105.41 54.13 -125.80
CA ARG A 40 105.16 52.69 -125.64
C ARG A 40 105.65 52.17 -124.29
N ALA A 41 106.87 52.51 -123.87
CA ALA A 41 107.40 52.12 -122.56
C ALA A 41 106.62 52.75 -121.39
N LYS A 42 106.14 54.00 -121.53
CA LYS A 42 105.22 54.63 -120.56
C LYS A 42 103.88 53.89 -120.51
N GLN A 43 103.34 53.47 -121.65
CA GLN A 43 102.07 52.76 -121.68
C GLN A 43 102.21 51.34 -121.12
N GLU A 44 103.22 50.58 -121.54
CA GLU A 44 103.52 49.27 -120.97
C GLU A 44 103.83 49.35 -119.46
N ALA A 45 104.52 50.40 -119.00
CA ALA A 45 104.70 50.65 -117.56
C ALA A 45 103.38 51.00 -116.84
N ARG A 46 102.49 51.80 -117.44
CA ARG A 46 101.15 52.08 -116.89
C ARG A 46 100.29 50.83 -116.82
N ASP A 47 100.33 49.99 -117.85
CA ASP A 47 99.55 48.75 -117.92
C ASP A 47 100.09 47.72 -116.89
N ILE A 48 101.40 47.67 -116.69
CA ILE A 48 102.04 46.90 -115.61
C ILE A 48 101.60 47.41 -114.23
N VAL A 49 101.64 48.73 -113.98
CA VAL A 49 101.20 49.33 -112.70
C VAL A 49 99.71 49.09 -112.47
N ALA A 50 98.85 49.39 -113.43
CA ALA A 50 97.40 49.18 -113.30
C ALA A 50 97.04 47.70 -113.10
N LYS A 51 97.78 46.77 -113.72
CA LYS A 51 97.64 45.34 -113.47
C LYS A 51 98.13 44.96 -112.06
N ALA A 52 99.27 45.50 -111.60
CA ALA A 52 99.78 45.27 -110.25
C ALA A 52 98.82 45.81 -109.18
N ASP A 53 98.23 46.98 -109.38
CA ASP A 53 97.19 47.56 -108.52
C ASP A 53 95.91 46.71 -108.54
N GLY A 54 95.51 46.19 -109.70
CA GLY A 54 94.38 45.26 -109.84
C GLY A 54 94.61 43.93 -109.13
N GLU A 55 95.82 43.37 -109.21
CA GLU A 55 96.21 42.16 -108.49
C GLU A 55 96.32 42.42 -106.98
N ALA A 56 96.93 43.54 -106.56
CA ALA A 56 97.04 43.94 -105.16
C ALA A 56 95.67 44.19 -104.50
N THR A 57 94.78 44.93 -105.15
CA THR A 57 93.41 45.15 -104.65
C THR A 57 92.60 43.86 -104.59
N ASN A 58 92.78 42.94 -105.54
CA ASN A 58 92.16 41.61 -105.47
C ASN A 58 92.73 40.75 -104.33
N ILE A 59 94.05 40.80 -104.09
CA ILE A 59 94.71 40.13 -102.95
C ILE A 59 94.17 40.70 -101.62
N VAL A 60 94.07 42.02 -101.49
CA VAL A 60 93.50 42.69 -100.31
C VAL A 60 92.05 42.26 -100.08
N ARG A 61 91.22 42.25 -101.13
CA ARG A 61 89.81 41.80 -101.06
C ARG A 61 89.67 40.34 -100.65
N ILE A 62 90.54 39.45 -101.16
CA ILE A 62 90.58 38.03 -100.78
C ILE A 62 91.07 37.86 -99.34
N ALA A 63 92.03 38.67 -98.89
CA ALA A 63 92.50 38.67 -97.51
C ALA A 63 91.42 39.15 -96.53
N GLN A 64 90.74 40.26 -96.84
CA GLN A 64 89.59 40.78 -96.09
C GLN A 64 88.50 39.72 -95.96
N HIS A 65 88.04 39.13 -97.07
CA HIS A 65 87.00 38.11 -97.04
C HIS A 65 87.40 36.86 -96.24
N LYS A 66 88.68 36.46 -96.27
CA LYS A 66 89.20 35.39 -95.41
C LYS A 66 89.21 35.79 -93.93
N VAL A 67 89.56 37.03 -93.60
CA VAL A 67 89.47 37.57 -92.23
C VAL A 67 88.01 37.57 -91.76
N ASP A 68 87.06 38.01 -92.57
CA ASP A 68 85.62 38.01 -92.23
C ASP A 68 85.10 36.60 -91.94
N ILE A 69 85.50 35.61 -92.76
CA ILE A 69 85.17 34.19 -92.52
C ILE A 69 85.78 33.69 -91.21
N ILE A 70 87.06 34.00 -90.95
CA ILE A 70 87.75 33.59 -89.73
C ILE A 70 87.11 34.22 -88.49
N LEU A 71 86.77 35.52 -88.53
CA LEU A 71 86.07 36.22 -87.46
C LEU A 71 84.67 35.65 -87.23
N THR A 72 83.91 35.39 -88.29
CA THR A 72 82.57 34.78 -88.19
C THR A 72 82.64 33.38 -87.57
N GLN A 73 83.60 32.55 -87.98
CA GLN A 73 83.82 31.22 -87.39
C GLN A 73 84.32 31.29 -85.95
N ALA A 74 85.18 32.26 -85.61
CA ALA A 74 85.66 32.47 -84.24
C ALA A 74 84.51 32.91 -83.32
N ASN A 75 83.69 33.88 -83.74
CA ASN A 75 82.54 34.36 -83.00
C ASN A 75 81.50 33.24 -82.79
N SER A 76 81.12 32.52 -83.84
CA SER A 76 80.17 31.39 -83.72
C SER A 76 80.68 30.26 -82.81
N ARG A 77 82.00 29.99 -82.80
CA ARG A 77 82.61 29.07 -81.82
C ARG A 77 82.59 29.62 -80.40
N ALA A 78 82.87 30.92 -80.21
CA ALA A 78 82.83 31.57 -78.90
C ALA A 78 81.40 31.58 -78.32
N GLU A 79 80.40 31.97 -79.12
CA GLU A 79 78.97 31.90 -78.76
C GLU A 79 78.56 30.47 -78.34
N LYS A 80 78.99 29.46 -79.09
CA LYS A 80 78.71 28.07 -78.72
C LYS A 80 79.39 27.69 -77.40
N ILE A 81 80.66 28.03 -77.19
CA ILE A 81 81.39 27.74 -75.94
C ILE A 81 80.73 28.44 -74.75
N ILE A 82 80.30 29.70 -74.92
CA ILE A 82 79.55 30.44 -73.89
C ILE A 82 78.25 29.72 -73.57
N LYS A 83 77.45 29.34 -74.59
CA LYS A 83 76.17 28.65 -74.39
C LYS A 83 76.34 27.27 -73.74
N ASP A 84 77.29 26.46 -74.20
CA ASP A 84 77.57 25.13 -73.64
C ASP A 84 78.04 25.26 -72.16
N ALA A 85 78.78 26.32 -71.82
CA ALA A 85 79.16 26.65 -70.45
C ALA A 85 77.97 27.14 -69.60
N GLU A 86 77.11 28.02 -70.12
CA GLU A 86 75.89 28.50 -69.45
C GLU A 86 74.93 27.33 -69.14
N GLU A 87 74.69 26.43 -70.10
CA GLU A 87 73.86 25.25 -69.88
C GLU A 87 74.47 24.31 -68.83
N THR A 88 75.80 24.16 -68.83
CA THR A 88 76.52 23.37 -67.81
C THR A 88 76.40 23.99 -66.42
N ILE A 89 76.69 25.29 -66.27
CA ILE A 89 76.56 26.03 -65.00
C ILE A 89 75.11 25.98 -64.49
N LYS A 90 74.12 26.18 -65.37
CA LYS A 90 72.69 26.11 -65.05
C LYS A 90 72.24 24.71 -64.62
N LYS A 91 72.81 23.65 -65.20
CA LYS A 91 72.57 22.26 -64.83
C LYS A 91 73.23 21.92 -63.49
N GLU A 92 74.46 22.37 -63.25
CA GLU A 92 75.14 22.20 -61.96
C GLU A 92 74.44 22.96 -60.83
N ALA A 93 74.06 24.23 -61.05
CA ALA A 93 73.34 25.03 -60.06
C ALA A 93 72.03 24.33 -59.65
N ARG A 94 71.21 23.90 -60.62
CA ARG A 94 69.99 23.11 -60.37
C ARG A 94 70.25 21.82 -59.60
N ASN A 95 71.31 21.08 -59.94
CA ASN A 95 71.67 19.85 -59.23
C ASN A 95 72.18 20.11 -57.79
N ARG A 96 72.87 21.23 -57.54
CA ARG A 96 73.33 21.63 -56.20
C ARG A 96 72.13 22.09 -55.35
N THR A 97 71.26 22.95 -55.88
CA THR A 97 70.02 23.38 -55.23
C THR A 97 69.15 22.18 -54.87
N ARG A 98 68.86 21.29 -55.83
CA ARG A 98 68.06 20.08 -55.59
C ARG A 98 68.66 19.17 -54.51
N LYS A 99 69.98 18.97 -54.49
CA LYS A 99 70.63 18.16 -53.44
C LYS A 99 70.51 18.79 -52.05
N GLU A 100 70.58 20.11 -51.96
CA GLU A 100 70.40 20.82 -50.69
C GLU A 100 68.93 20.85 -50.25
N GLU A 101 67.98 20.98 -51.17
CA GLU A 101 66.55 20.77 -50.91
C GLU A 101 66.28 19.35 -50.38
N GLU A 102 66.79 18.32 -51.05
CA GLU A 102 66.67 16.92 -50.62
C GLU A 102 67.32 16.70 -49.24
N ARG A 103 68.47 17.34 -48.96
CA ARG A 103 69.15 17.30 -47.65
C ARG A 103 68.31 17.95 -46.55
N LEU A 104 67.81 19.16 -46.78
CA LEU A 104 66.99 19.91 -45.83
C LEU A 104 65.64 19.21 -45.56
N ILE A 105 65.02 18.62 -46.58
CA ILE A 105 63.80 17.81 -46.42
C ILE A 105 64.08 16.56 -45.58
N MET A 106 65.21 15.89 -45.78
CA MET A 106 65.59 14.71 -44.99
C MET A 106 65.91 15.08 -43.53
N GLU A 107 66.61 16.19 -43.31
CA GLU A 107 66.92 16.71 -41.98
C GLU A 107 65.64 17.12 -41.22
N ALA A 108 64.74 17.88 -41.87
CA ALA A 108 63.46 18.28 -41.30
C ALA A 108 62.55 17.08 -40.97
N LYS A 109 62.55 16.03 -41.81
CA LYS A 109 61.84 14.77 -41.51
C LYS A 109 62.42 14.08 -40.27
N SER A 110 63.74 13.91 -40.18
CA SER A 110 64.35 13.27 -39.01
C SER A 110 64.15 14.08 -37.72
N GLN A 111 64.16 15.42 -37.79
CA GLN A 111 63.82 16.27 -36.66
C GLN A 111 62.33 16.11 -36.27
N SER A 112 61.42 16.08 -37.23
CA SER A 112 59.98 15.85 -37.00
C SER A 112 59.70 14.49 -36.35
N GLU A 113 60.33 13.41 -36.84
CA GLU A 113 60.21 12.05 -36.28
C GLU A 113 60.70 11.99 -34.83
N ARG A 114 61.82 12.66 -34.50
CA ARG A 114 62.32 12.77 -33.12
C ARG A 114 61.34 13.51 -32.22
N ILE A 115 60.76 14.63 -32.69
CA ILE A 115 59.77 15.41 -31.94
C ILE A 115 58.50 14.58 -31.71
N ILE A 116 58.01 13.86 -32.72
CA ILE A 116 56.83 12.98 -32.61
C ILE A 116 57.09 11.84 -31.62
N THR A 117 58.28 11.24 -31.65
CA THR A 117 58.66 10.15 -30.73
C THR A 117 58.74 10.64 -29.30
N ALA A 118 59.46 11.75 -29.05
CA ALA A 118 59.57 12.34 -27.72
C ALA A 118 58.21 12.82 -27.16
N ALA A 119 57.32 13.32 -28.03
CA ALA A 119 55.96 13.69 -27.65
C ALA A 119 55.11 12.48 -27.25
N ARG A 120 55.26 11.33 -27.93
CA ARG A 120 54.60 10.06 -27.57
C ARG A 120 55.11 9.52 -26.23
N GLU A 121 56.42 9.42 -26.05
CA GLU A 121 57.04 8.98 -24.78
C GLU A 121 56.61 9.87 -23.60
N ALA A 122 56.54 11.19 -23.80
CA ALA A 122 56.03 12.12 -22.79
C ALA A 122 54.53 11.91 -22.50
N ALA A 123 53.71 11.72 -23.54
CA ALA A 123 52.28 11.47 -23.38
C ALA A 123 51.98 10.13 -22.67
N GLU A 124 52.68 9.05 -23.03
CA GLU A 124 52.58 7.75 -22.37
C GLU A 124 52.99 7.84 -20.90
N LYS A 125 54.09 8.53 -20.60
CA LYS A 125 54.58 8.75 -19.22
C LYS A 125 53.62 9.60 -18.37
N VAL A 126 52.91 10.56 -18.97
CA VAL A 126 51.86 11.33 -18.29
C VAL A 126 50.60 10.49 -18.11
N SER A 127 50.16 9.76 -19.14
CA SER A 127 48.98 8.89 -19.08
C SER A 127 49.14 7.76 -18.06
N GLY A 128 50.33 7.17 -17.96
CA GLY A 128 50.63 6.14 -16.96
C GLY A 128 50.50 6.66 -15.53
N LYS A 129 51.05 7.86 -15.26
CA LYS A 129 50.89 8.53 -13.96
C LYS A 129 49.42 8.80 -13.62
N ILE A 130 48.68 9.38 -14.57
CA ILE A 130 47.25 9.66 -14.37
C ILE A 130 46.49 8.37 -14.03
N LEU A 131 46.72 7.28 -14.77
CA LEU A 131 46.09 5.99 -14.50
C LEU A 131 46.46 5.43 -13.11
N ASP A 132 47.72 5.52 -12.70
CA ASP A 132 48.16 5.00 -11.40
C ASP A 132 47.70 5.87 -10.22
N ASP A 133 47.61 7.18 -10.38
CA ASP A 133 47.07 8.08 -9.35
C ASP A 133 45.54 7.94 -9.25
N THR A 134 44.81 7.82 -10.38
CA THR A 134 43.38 7.50 -10.41
C THR A 134 43.08 6.15 -9.74
N LYS A 135 43.91 5.11 -9.95
CA LYS A 135 43.76 3.82 -9.24
C LYS A 135 43.88 3.98 -7.72
N LYS A 136 44.90 4.73 -7.24
CA LYS A 136 45.09 4.97 -5.79
C LYS A 136 43.90 5.71 -5.19
N GLU A 137 43.38 6.72 -5.89
CA GLU A 137 42.22 7.48 -5.43
C GLU A 137 40.94 6.62 -5.42
N ALA A 138 40.75 5.76 -6.43
CA ALA A 138 39.68 4.77 -6.45
C ALA A 138 39.80 3.76 -5.28
N ASP A 139 40.99 3.19 -5.04
CA ASP A 139 41.24 2.26 -3.92
C ASP A 139 40.98 2.92 -2.56
N ILE A 140 41.36 4.19 -2.37
CA ILE A 140 41.09 4.96 -1.15
C ILE A 140 39.58 5.19 -0.99
N SER A 141 38.88 5.50 -2.07
CA SER A 141 37.43 5.76 -2.09
C SER A 141 36.63 4.49 -1.81
N ILE A 142 37.01 3.37 -2.41
CA ILE A 142 36.43 2.04 -2.15
C ILE A 142 36.62 1.63 -0.68
N LYS A 143 37.83 1.83 -0.11
CA LYS A 143 38.09 1.54 1.30
C LYS A 143 37.24 2.38 2.24
N ARG A 144 37.16 3.70 2.03
CA ARG A 144 36.28 4.60 2.80
C ARG A 144 34.83 4.16 2.74
N LEU A 145 34.29 3.98 1.53
CA LEU A 145 32.90 3.55 1.34
C LEU A 145 32.61 2.19 2.00
N THR A 146 33.56 1.25 1.97
CA THR A 146 33.45 -0.05 2.65
C THR A 146 33.45 0.10 4.17
N GLU A 147 34.32 0.94 4.73
CA GLU A 147 34.35 1.20 6.17
C GLU A 147 33.09 1.95 6.65
N ASP A 148 32.65 2.96 5.93
CA ASP A 148 31.49 3.78 6.28
C ASP A 148 30.21 2.93 6.20
N SER A 149 30.04 2.13 5.13
CA SER A 149 28.94 1.15 5.01
C SER A 149 28.95 0.13 6.14
N LYS A 150 30.14 -0.31 6.59
CA LYS A 150 30.25 -1.21 7.73
C LYS A 150 29.84 -0.53 9.04
N ARG A 151 30.29 0.70 9.30
CA ARG A 151 29.91 1.45 10.51
C ARG A 151 28.40 1.72 10.56
N GLU A 152 27.77 1.98 9.41
CA GLU A 152 26.32 2.10 9.29
C GLU A 152 25.62 0.77 9.59
N ALA A 153 26.06 -0.34 9.00
CA ALA A 153 25.52 -1.67 9.27
C ALA A 153 25.66 -2.09 10.76
N ASP A 154 26.85 -1.89 11.36
CA ASP A 154 27.10 -2.15 12.79
C ASP A 154 26.18 -1.28 13.68
N GLY A 155 25.92 -0.02 13.28
CA GLY A 155 25.00 0.90 13.95
C GLY A 155 23.52 0.49 13.84
N LEU A 156 23.09 0.00 12.68
CA LEU A 156 21.75 -0.54 12.46
C LEU A 156 21.53 -1.83 13.26
N VAL A 157 22.51 -2.74 13.30
CA VAL A 157 22.47 -3.96 14.12
C VAL A 157 22.37 -3.62 15.61
N LYS A 158 23.15 -2.64 16.09
CA LYS A 158 23.06 -2.15 17.47
C LYS A 158 21.66 -1.60 17.77
N SER A 159 21.13 -0.74 16.89
CA SER A 159 19.79 -0.14 17.04
C SER A 159 18.68 -1.19 17.06
N ALA A 160 18.75 -2.19 16.17
CA ALA A 160 17.82 -3.32 16.15
C ALA A 160 17.87 -4.15 17.43
N SER A 161 19.07 -4.36 18.01
CA SER A 161 19.22 -5.05 19.30
C SER A 161 18.61 -4.25 20.46
N GLU A 162 18.74 -2.93 20.46
CA GLU A 162 18.13 -2.06 21.46
C GLU A 162 16.60 -2.03 21.36
N ILE A 163 16.05 -2.01 20.14
CA ILE A 163 14.60 -2.12 19.89
C ILE A 163 14.08 -3.48 20.38
N LYS A 164 14.76 -4.59 20.04
CA LYS A 164 14.38 -5.93 20.52
C LYS A 164 14.35 -5.98 22.04
N ASN A 165 15.40 -5.50 22.70
CA ASN A 165 15.50 -5.54 24.16
C ASN A 165 14.41 -4.68 24.84
N ARG A 166 14.02 -3.53 24.26
CA ARG A 166 12.89 -2.73 24.75
C ARG A 166 11.56 -3.47 24.60
N ALA A 167 11.29 -4.05 23.43
CA ALA A 167 10.08 -4.83 23.19
C ALA A 167 9.98 -6.06 24.11
N GLU A 168 11.10 -6.72 24.42
CA GLU A 168 11.17 -7.84 25.36
C GLU A 168 10.89 -7.39 26.81
N ILE A 169 11.39 -6.23 27.24
CA ILE A 169 11.04 -5.64 28.54
C ILE A 169 9.56 -5.25 28.60
N GLU A 170 9.03 -4.61 27.57
CA GLU A 170 7.64 -4.16 27.49
C GLU A 170 6.66 -5.34 27.48
N ALA A 171 6.92 -6.39 26.70
CA ALA A 171 6.13 -7.62 26.70
C ALA A 171 6.09 -8.31 28.07
N ASN A 172 7.23 -8.34 28.79
CA ASN A 172 7.29 -8.88 30.15
C ASN A 172 6.52 -8.00 31.17
N LEU A 173 6.54 -6.68 31.03
CA LEU A 173 5.74 -5.76 31.86
C LEU A 173 4.24 -5.93 31.60
N ILE A 174 3.82 -6.02 30.34
CA ILE A 174 2.42 -6.26 29.95
C ILE A 174 1.95 -7.61 30.50
N LYS A 175 2.76 -8.67 30.35
CA LYS A 175 2.46 -9.99 30.91
C LYS A 175 2.27 -9.94 32.43
N LYS A 176 3.21 -9.33 33.17
CA LYS A 176 3.12 -9.21 34.64
C LYS A 176 1.87 -8.43 35.08
N LYS A 177 1.54 -7.33 34.39
CA LYS A 177 0.33 -6.53 34.67
C LYS A 177 -0.95 -7.32 34.38
N ALA A 178 -0.98 -8.11 33.30
CA ALA A 178 -2.10 -8.98 32.99
C ALA A 178 -2.27 -10.13 34.01
N GLU A 179 -1.17 -10.70 34.52
CA GLU A 179 -1.19 -11.69 35.61
C GLU A 179 -1.73 -11.08 36.92
N GLU A 180 -1.31 -9.85 37.26
CA GLU A 180 -1.82 -9.10 38.43
C GLU A 180 -3.31 -8.75 38.30
N GLU A 181 -3.74 -8.19 37.16
CA GLU A 181 -5.14 -7.87 36.89
C GLU A 181 -6.04 -9.11 36.86
N THR A 182 -5.58 -10.22 36.27
CA THR A 182 -6.28 -11.50 36.30
C THR A 182 -6.41 -12.03 37.73
N GLY A 183 -5.37 -11.90 38.55
CA GLY A 183 -5.40 -12.22 39.98
C GLY A 183 -6.46 -11.43 40.75
N HIS A 184 -6.54 -10.11 40.51
CA HIS A 184 -7.56 -9.25 41.09
C HIS A 184 -8.99 -9.61 40.63
N ILE A 185 -9.19 -9.90 39.34
CA ILE A 185 -10.49 -10.33 38.80
C ILE A 185 -10.94 -11.64 39.44
N ILE A 186 -10.06 -12.65 39.53
CA ILE A 186 -10.35 -13.94 40.16
C ILE A 186 -10.65 -13.77 41.66
N HIS A 187 -9.93 -12.90 42.37
CA HIS A 187 -10.20 -12.61 43.78
C HIS A 187 -11.58 -11.95 43.96
N ASN A 188 -11.88 -10.91 43.19
CA ASN A 188 -13.15 -10.19 43.26
C ASN A 188 -14.34 -11.10 42.90
N ALA A 189 -14.20 -11.95 41.88
CA ALA A 189 -15.24 -12.93 41.50
C ALA A 189 -15.49 -13.96 42.61
N ARG A 190 -14.44 -14.46 43.27
CA ARG A 190 -14.57 -15.39 44.42
C ARG A 190 -15.24 -14.75 45.62
N GLU A 191 -14.88 -13.51 45.96
CA GLU A 191 -15.49 -12.79 47.09
C GLU A 191 -16.94 -12.39 46.79
N GLN A 192 -17.27 -12.07 45.53
CA GLN A 192 -18.66 -11.81 45.15
C GLN A 192 -19.51 -13.09 45.21
N ALA A 193 -19.02 -14.20 44.64
CA ALA A 193 -19.69 -15.49 44.73
C ALA A 193 -19.90 -15.95 46.19
N ARG A 194 -18.94 -15.70 47.09
CA ARG A 194 -19.08 -15.94 48.53
C ARG A 194 -20.24 -15.15 49.14
N ARG A 195 -20.31 -13.84 48.88
CA ARG A 195 -21.39 -12.97 49.39
C ARG A 195 -22.77 -13.37 48.86
N ASP A 196 -22.84 -13.82 47.62
CA ASP A 196 -24.12 -14.20 47.02
C ASP A 196 -24.59 -15.57 47.54
N VAL A 197 -23.67 -16.53 47.75
CA VAL A 197 -23.96 -17.77 48.49
C VAL A 197 -24.36 -17.50 49.96
N GLU A 198 -23.74 -16.53 50.62
CA GLU A 198 -24.08 -16.13 52.00
C GLU A 198 -25.49 -15.50 52.08
N LYS A 199 -25.89 -14.69 51.09
CA LYS A 199 -27.28 -14.19 50.96
C LYS A 199 -28.26 -15.33 50.70
N GLU A 200 -27.98 -16.20 49.74
CA GLU A 200 -28.87 -17.34 49.45
C GLU A 200 -29.04 -18.22 50.69
N LEU A 201 -27.95 -18.58 51.37
CA LEU A 201 -27.97 -19.37 52.60
C LEU A 201 -28.79 -18.69 53.72
N THR A 202 -28.64 -17.39 53.92
CA THR A 202 -29.45 -16.66 54.92
C THR A 202 -30.93 -16.62 54.54
N THR A 203 -31.29 -16.45 53.26
CA THR A 203 -32.71 -16.55 52.83
C THR A 203 -33.29 -17.95 52.94
N ILE A 204 -32.48 -19.00 52.73
CA ILE A 204 -32.89 -20.40 52.92
C ILE A 204 -33.12 -20.71 54.40
N ILE A 205 -32.22 -20.25 55.28
CA ILE A 205 -32.38 -20.40 56.74
C ILE A 205 -33.64 -19.69 57.24
N GLU A 206 -33.93 -18.48 56.76
CA GLU A 206 -35.11 -17.73 57.21
C GLU A 206 -36.42 -18.33 56.66
N LYS A 207 -36.44 -18.84 55.42
CA LYS A 207 -37.58 -19.64 54.91
C LYS A 207 -37.81 -20.90 55.74
N ALA A 208 -36.76 -21.68 56.00
CA ALA A 208 -36.85 -22.91 56.79
C ALA A 208 -37.30 -22.64 58.24
N ARG A 209 -36.96 -21.49 58.81
CA ARG A 209 -37.51 -21.01 60.09
C ARG A 209 -39.00 -20.72 59.99
N GLN A 210 -39.42 -19.95 59.00
CA GLN A 210 -40.83 -19.57 58.86
C GLN A 210 -41.72 -20.79 58.56
N GLU A 211 -41.26 -21.71 57.69
CA GLU A 211 -41.91 -23.01 57.46
C GLU A 211 -42.02 -23.82 58.76
N ALA A 212 -40.97 -23.85 59.60
CA ALA A 212 -41.00 -24.52 60.89
C ALA A 212 -41.93 -23.83 61.92
N GLU A 213 -42.02 -22.49 61.91
CA GLU A 213 -42.95 -21.74 62.75
C GLU A 213 -44.41 -21.96 62.32
N ASP A 214 -44.70 -21.98 61.02
CA ASP A 214 -46.04 -22.29 60.50
C ASP A 214 -46.44 -23.74 60.80
N ILE A 215 -45.53 -24.71 60.68
CA ILE A 215 -45.77 -26.11 61.10
C ILE A 215 -46.04 -26.19 62.61
N LEU A 216 -45.23 -25.52 63.45
CA LEU A 216 -45.42 -25.50 64.90
C LEU A 216 -46.72 -24.78 65.32
N LYS A 217 -47.15 -23.78 64.56
CA LYS A 217 -48.43 -23.09 64.76
C LYS A 217 -49.59 -24.01 64.39
N ASN A 218 -49.60 -24.57 63.19
CA ASN A 218 -50.67 -25.47 62.74
C ASN A 218 -50.81 -26.70 63.66
N ALA A 219 -49.70 -27.26 64.14
CA ALA A 219 -49.71 -28.36 65.11
C ALA A 219 -50.27 -27.95 66.49
N ARG A 220 -50.07 -26.70 66.94
CA ARG A 220 -50.70 -26.18 68.17
C ARG A 220 -52.20 -25.93 67.97
N ASP A 221 -52.57 -25.30 66.87
CA ASP A 221 -53.96 -24.97 66.57
C ASP A 221 -54.79 -26.26 66.43
N GLN A 222 -54.25 -27.30 65.76
CA GLN A 222 -54.87 -28.62 65.70
C GLN A 222 -54.90 -29.34 67.06
N ALA A 223 -53.82 -29.29 67.86
CA ALA A 223 -53.83 -29.88 69.21
C ALA A 223 -54.82 -29.19 70.17
N ILE A 224 -55.14 -27.91 69.95
CA ILE A 224 -56.21 -27.20 70.67
C ILE A 224 -57.58 -27.72 70.22
N ILE A 225 -57.81 -27.91 68.91
CA ILE A 225 -59.05 -28.47 68.37
C ILE A 225 -59.26 -29.91 68.89
N GLU A 226 -58.24 -30.76 68.85
CA GLU A 226 -58.30 -32.13 69.37
C GLU A 226 -58.58 -32.15 70.89
N ARG A 227 -57.94 -31.27 71.67
CA ARG A 227 -58.23 -31.10 73.10
C ARG A 227 -59.68 -30.70 73.34
N ASP A 228 -60.19 -29.71 72.59
CA ASP A 228 -61.52 -29.15 72.83
C ASP A 228 -62.63 -30.12 72.37
N ASN A 229 -62.38 -30.91 71.33
CA ASN A 229 -63.24 -32.04 70.95
C ASN A 229 -63.27 -33.12 72.04
N LEU A 230 -62.11 -33.53 72.58
CA LEU A 230 -62.04 -34.51 73.68
C LEU A 230 -62.73 -33.99 74.95
N VAL A 231 -62.57 -32.70 75.27
CA VAL A 231 -63.27 -32.07 76.41
C VAL A 231 -64.78 -32.04 76.18
N ALA A 232 -65.24 -31.77 74.96
CA ALA A 232 -66.67 -31.85 74.62
C ALA A 232 -67.22 -33.28 74.76
N GLU A 233 -66.50 -34.29 74.25
CA GLU A 233 -66.86 -35.71 74.36
C GLU A 233 -66.95 -36.16 75.84
N PHE A 234 -65.94 -35.84 76.66
CA PHE A 234 -65.97 -36.14 78.10
C PHE A 234 -67.10 -35.40 78.84
N VAL A 235 -67.46 -34.17 78.44
CA VAL A 235 -68.60 -33.44 79.02
C VAL A 235 -69.93 -34.06 78.58
N GLU A 236 -70.03 -34.56 77.34
CA GLU A 236 -71.23 -35.25 76.86
C GLU A 236 -71.40 -36.63 77.54
N GLU A 237 -70.33 -37.40 77.74
CA GLU A 237 -70.39 -38.65 78.51
C GLU A 237 -70.71 -38.39 79.99
N ALA A 238 -70.06 -37.40 80.62
CA ALA A 238 -70.33 -37.04 82.01
C ALA A 238 -71.76 -36.53 82.23
N THR A 239 -72.34 -35.80 81.27
CA THR A 239 -73.75 -35.37 81.35
C THR A 239 -74.71 -36.54 81.15
N LYS A 240 -74.47 -37.45 80.17
CA LYS A 240 -75.24 -38.70 80.02
C LYS A 240 -75.20 -39.56 81.30
N LEU A 241 -74.05 -39.69 81.94
CA LEU A 241 -73.89 -40.39 83.21
C LEU A 241 -74.66 -39.71 84.35
N ALA A 242 -74.57 -38.37 84.45
CA ALA A 242 -75.32 -37.60 85.45
C ALA A 242 -76.84 -37.67 85.23
N GLU A 243 -77.33 -37.72 83.99
CA GLU A 243 -78.74 -37.95 83.69
C GLU A 243 -79.18 -39.37 84.04
N PHE A 244 -78.37 -40.39 83.72
CA PHE A 244 -78.64 -41.78 84.11
C PHE A 244 -78.69 -41.94 85.63
N GLU A 245 -77.75 -41.33 86.37
CA GLU A 245 -77.74 -41.37 87.84
C GLU A 245 -78.90 -40.58 88.44
N LYS A 246 -79.27 -39.43 87.87
CA LYS A 246 -80.51 -38.68 88.21
C LYS A 246 -81.75 -39.54 88.01
N ILE A 247 -81.87 -40.25 86.89
CA ILE A 247 -82.99 -41.18 86.62
C ILE A 247 -83.00 -42.32 87.64
N LYS A 248 -81.84 -42.92 87.93
CA LYS A 248 -81.68 -43.96 88.97
C LYS A 248 -82.13 -43.45 90.34
N ILE A 249 -81.63 -42.30 90.79
CA ILE A 249 -81.99 -41.68 92.08
C ILE A 249 -83.49 -41.38 92.15
N LEU A 250 -84.08 -40.85 91.07
CA LEU A 250 -85.53 -40.63 90.98
C LEU A 250 -86.32 -41.95 91.05
N SER A 251 -85.83 -43.03 90.42
CA SER A 251 -86.47 -44.35 90.49
C SER A 251 -86.37 -44.98 91.90
N GLU A 252 -85.22 -44.84 92.57
CA GLU A 252 -85.04 -45.28 93.96
C GLU A 252 -85.90 -44.47 94.92
N ALA A 253 -85.97 -43.15 94.75
CA ALA A 253 -86.80 -42.27 95.55
C ALA A 253 -88.29 -42.57 95.35
N LYS A 254 -88.73 -42.82 94.10
CA LYS A 254 -90.09 -43.27 93.79
C LYS A 254 -90.39 -44.63 94.43
N SER A 255 -89.50 -45.60 94.31
CA SER A 255 -89.65 -46.92 94.93
C SER A 255 -89.71 -46.85 96.47
N LYS A 256 -88.86 -46.02 97.10
CA LYS A 256 -88.90 -45.74 98.55
C LYS A 256 -90.20 -45.02 98.94
N ALA A 257 -90.69 -44.07 98.14
CA ALA A 257 -91.97 -43.41 98.38
C ALA A 257 -93.15 -44.38 98.25
N GLU A 258 -93.17 -45.24 97.22
CA GLU A 258 -94.17 -46.30 97.06
C GLU A 258 -94.14 -47.31 98.21
N TYR A 259 -92.95 -47.68 98.70
CA TYR A 259 -92.79 -48.51 99.89
C TYR A 259 -93.38 -47.81 101.13
N VAL A 260 -93.06 -46.54 101.38
CA VAL A 260 -93.58 -45.78 102.52
C VAL A 260 -95.10 -45.57 102.42
N VAL A 261 -95.64 -45.27 101.23
CA VAL A 261 -97.09 -45.19 100.99
C VAL A 261 -97.75 -46.55 101.25
N ARG A 262 -97.11 -47.66 100.88
CA ARG A 262 -97.59 -49.03 101.17
C ARG A 262 -97.51 -49.37 102.66
N GLU A 263 -96.46 -48.96 103.36
CA GLU A 263 -96.33 -49.13 104.81
C GLU A 263 -97.38 -48.29 105.56
N ILE A 264 -97.60 -47.04 105.15
CA ILE A 264 -98.66 -46.16 105.68
C ILE A 264 -100.03 -46.78 105.40
N LYS A 265 -100.29 -47.29 104.19
CA LYS A 265 -101.55 -47.97 103.85
C LYS A 265 -101.76 -49.24 104.69
N ASN A 266 -100.71 -50.01 104.96
CA ASN A 266 -100.77 -51.19 105.82
C ASN A 266 -100.98 -50.83 107.30
N ARG A 267 -100.32 -49.77 107.80
CA ARG A 267 -100.55 -49.23 109.15
C ARG A 267 -101.96 -48.66 109.31
N LEU A 268 -102.43 -47.89 108.33
CA LEU A 268 -103.79 -47.35 108.30
C LEU A 268 -104.82 -48.48 108.29
N ASN A 269 -104.61 -49.53 107.49
CA ASN A 269 -105.46 -50.72 107.53
C ASN A 269 -105.43 -51.41 108.91
N ALA A 270 -104.26 -51.57 109.53
CA ALA A 270 -104.15 -52.19 110.87
C ALA A 270 -104.77 -51.33 112.00
N GLU A 271 -104.77 -49.99 111.87
CA GLU A 271 -105.52 -49.11 112.77
C GLU A 271 -107.01 -49.07 112.44
N MET A 272 -107.41 -49.22 111.17
CA MET A 272 -108.81 -49.42 110.80
C MET A 272 -109.34 -50.79 111.26
N GLU A 273 -108.52 -51.84 111.36
CA GLU A 273 -108.91 -53.11 112.00
C GLU A 273 -109.10 -52.96 113.52
N LYS A 274 -108.22 -52.20 114.21
CA LYS A 274 -108.43 -51.85 115.63
C LYS A 274 -109.66 -50.99 115.84
N SER A 275 -109.92 -50.03 114.94
CA SER A 275 -111.13 -49.20 114.94
C SER A 275 -112.37 -50.05 114.66
N SER A 276 -112.30 -50.98 113.71
CA SER A 276 -113.35 -51.96 113.39
C SER A 276 -113.72 -52.84 114.58
N LEU A 277 -112.74 -53.30 115.38
CA LEU A 277 -112.99 -54.02 116.63
C LEU A 277 -113.74 -53.19 117.68
N LEU A 278 -113.47 -51.89 117.77
CA LEU A 278 -114.23 -50.96 118.64
C LEU A 278 -115.62 -50.63 118.07
N ILE A 279 -115.74 -50.51 116.74
CA ILE A 279 -116.97 -50.16 116.03
C ILE A 279 -117.96 -51.32 115.98
N THR A 280 -117.51 -52.57 115.78
CA THR A 280 -118.38 -53.76 115.83
C THR A 280 -119.04 -53.96 117.19
N GLY A 281 -118.33 -53.67 118.29
CA GLY A 281 -118.90 -53.64 119.65
C GLY A 281 -119.98 -52.57 119.86
N ALA A 282 -119.99 -51.50 119.05
CA ALA A 282 -121.04 -50.49 119.03
C ALA A 282 -122.16 -50.81 118.03
N GLN A 283 -121.83 -51.37 116.87
CA GLN A 283 -122.79 -51.68 115.79
C GLN A 283 -123.82 -52.73 116.20
N GLN A 284 -123.47 -53.71 117.03
CA GLN A 284 -124.45 -54.67 117.59
C GLN A 284 -125.58 -53.99 118.41
N LYS A 285 -125.44 -52.72 118.81
CA LYS A 285 -126.52 -51.92 119.42
C LYS A 285 -127.29 -51.03 118.44
N LEU A 286 -126.82 -50.83 117.20
CA LEU A 286 -127.42 -49.92 116.21
C LEU A 286 -128.12 -50.65 115.06
N THR A 287 -127.70 -51.86 114.69
CA THR A 287 -128.41 -52.70 113.70
C THR A 287 -129.78 -53.19 114.17
N SER A 288 -130.20 -52.83 115.40
CA SER A 288 -131.55 -53.05 115.93
C SER A 288 -132.53 -51.92 115.62
N ILE A 289 -132.12 -50.87 114.88
CA ILE A 289 -132.93 -49.64 114.69
C ILE A 289 -133.34 -49.38 113.23
N MET A 290 -132.45 -49.57 112.25
CA MET A 290 -132.72 -49.39 110.80
C MET A 290 -131.82 -50.37 110.01
N THR A 291 -132.27 -51.13 109.00
CA THR A 291 -133.64 -51.41 108.49
C THR A 291 -134.43 -50.29 107.80
N GLU A 292 -133.77 -49.21 107.39
CA GLU A 292 -134.32 -48.24 106.43
C GLU A 292 -133.17 -47.53 105.68
N ILE A 293 -133.32 -47.29 104.36
CA ILE A 293 -132.40 -46.53 103.47
C ILE A 293 -130.97 -47.17 103.33
N SER A 294 -130.58 -47.95 102.30
CA SER A 294 -130.85 -48.04 100.86
C SER A 294 -129.94 -47.17 99.95
N ASP A 295 -128.93 -47.84 99.36
CA ASP A 295 -128.33 -47.69 98.01
C ASP A 295 -127.27 -46.60 97.64
N GLN A 296 -126.49 -46.94 96.57
CA GLN A 296 -125.72 -46.09 95.61
C GLN A 296 -124.26 -45.65 95.97
N ILE A 297 -123.24 -45.59 95.07
CA ILE A 297 -123.00 -46.13 93.69
C ILE A 297 -121.48 -46.14 93.31
N THR A 298 -121.15 -46.60 92.09
CA THR A 298 -119.89 -47.12 91.46
C THR A 298 -118.85 -46.13 90.83
N GLU A 299 -117.54 -46.51 90.78
CA GLU A 299 -116.55 -46.70 89.64
C GLU A 299 -116.38 -45.66 88.45
N GLU A 300 -115.31 -45.55 87.60
CA GLU A 300 -113.93 -46.15 87.41
C GLU A 300 -112.96 -45.38 86.42
N GLN A 301 -111.68 -45.81 86.33
CA GLN A 301 -110.75 -45.94 85.13
C GLN A 301 -109.93 -44.80 84.41
N PHE A 302 -108.86 -45.26 83.69
CA PHE A 302 -108.09 -44.75 82.49
C PHE A 302 -107.03 -43.59 82.58
N ASP A 303 -106.03 -43.40 81.65
CA ASP A 303 -105.04 -44.29 80.92
C ASP A 303 -103.96 -43.51 80.06
N ILE A 304 -102.94 -44.19 79.44
CA ILE A 304 -102.12 -43.84 78.20
C ILE A 304 -101.04 -42.67 78.30
N ASP A 305 -99.96 -42.38 77.50
CA ASP A 305 -99.40 -42.66 76.11
C ASP A 305 -97.80 -42.68 75.98
N ILE A 306 -97.16 -42.57 74.77
CA ILE A 306 -95.69 -42.75 74.47
C ILE A 306 -95.04 -41.90 73.28
N SER A 307 -93.68 -41.71 73.20
CA SER A 307 -92.94 -40.98 72.09
C SER A 307 -91.37 -41.20 72.01
N VAL A 308 -90.66 -41.06 70.85
CA VAL A 308 -89.20 -41.42 70.60
C VAL A 308 -88.47 -40.71 69.37
N ASN A 309 -87.11 -40.75 69.26
CA ASN A 309 -86.13 -40.48 68.10
C ASN A 309 -85.66 -39.02 67.71
N VAL A 310 -84.63 -38.70 66.86
CA VAL A 310 -83.17 -39.12 66.61
C VAL A 310 -82.50 -38.36 65.38
N ASP A 311 -81.14 -38.25 65.30
CA ASP A 311 -80.18 -38.03 64.12
C ASP A 311 -79.69 -36.65 63.50
N VAL A 312 -78.63 -36.70 62.64
CA VAL A 312 -77.81 -35.64 61.91
C VAL A 312 -77.18 -36.19 60.56
N PRO A 313 -76.10 -35.74 59.82
CA PRO A 313 -75.17 -34.55 59.73
C PRO A 313 -75.14 -33.89 58.26
N VAL A 314 -74.12 -33.48 57.44
CA VAL A 314 -72.60 -33.37 57.37
C VAL A 314 -72.05 -32.50 56.14
N GLU A 315 -70.74 -32.10 56.10
CA GLU A 315 -69.82 -31.62 54.98
C GLU A 315 -70.17 -30.39 54.04
N GLU A 316 -69.36 -29.82 53.08
CA GLU A 316 -68.09 -30.11 52.31
C GLU A 316 -67.22 -28.82 51.91
N VAL A 317 -66.34 -28.82 50.85
CA VAL A 317 -65.16 -27.90 50.59
C VAL A 317 -64.88 -27.47 49.08
N ASP A 318 -63.83 -26.64 48.80
CA ASP A 318 -63.37 -25.86 47.59
C ASP A 318 -62.82 -26.53 46.28
N ALA A 319 -62.48 -25.70 45.24
CA ALA A 319 -61.57 -26.03 44.11
C ALA A 319 -60.85 -24.82 43.39
N ASP A 320 -59.64 -25.08 42.84
CA ASP A 320 -58.63 -24.24 42.11
C ASP A 320 -58.94 -23.85 40.62
N PHE A 321 -58.09 -23.26 39.74
CA PHE A 321 -57.02 -22.20 39.72
C PHE A 321 -56.33 -22.14 38.30
N ALA A 322 -55.44 -21.15 38.04
CA ALA A 322 -54.35 -21.09 37.00
C ALA A 322 -54.59 -20.64 35.51
N LYS A 323 -53.44 -20.22 34.88
CA LYS A 323 -53.12 -19.79 33.48
C LYS A 323 -53.35 -18.31 33.11
N GLU A 324 -52.40 -17.47 32.65
CA GLU A 324 -50.97 -17.53 32.28
C GLU A 324 -50.54 -17.61 30.78
N VAL A 325 -50.09 -16.45 30.26
CA VAL A 325 -49.04 -16.10 29.24
C VAL A 325 -48.97 -16.75 27.84
N GLN A 326 -48.72 -15.90 26.82
CA GLN A 326 -48.16 -16.25 25.50
C GLN A 326 -47.05 -15.25 25.06
N GLU A 327 -46.11 -15.73 24.25
CA GLU A 327 -44.94 -15.01 23.71
C GLU A 327 -45.21 -14.44 22.30
N LYS A 328 -44.86 -13.18 21.98
CA LYS A 328 -43.52 -12.65 21.61
C LYS A 328 -42.88 -13.26 20.35
N MET A 329 -43.33 -12.81 19.17
CA MET A 329 -42.43 -12.60 18.01
C MET A 329 -42.76 -11.29 17.30
N PHE A 330 -41.88 -10.30 17.43
CA PHE A 330 -41.90 -9.05 16.65
C PHE A 330 -40.46 -8.59 16.42
N PHE A 331 -39.95 -8.73 15.19
CA PHE A 331 -38.70 -8.08 14.80
C PHE A 331 -38.95 -6.58 14.66
N LYS A 332 -38.40 -5.80 15.59
CA LYS A 332 -38.54 -4.35 15.61
C LYS A 332 -37.79 -3.76 14.42
N LYS A 333 -38.53 -3.09 13.52
CA LYS A 333 -37.96 -2.33 12.40
C LYS A 333 -37.30 -1.07 12.98
N ILE A 334 -35.97 -1.05 13.06
CA ILE A 334 -35.17 0.03 13.67
C ILE A 334 -34.78 1.07 12.61
N GLU A 335 -34.68 2.33 13.04
CA GLU A 335 -34.61 3.55 12.22
C GLU A 335 -33.17 3.90 11.78
N ASP A 336 -32.36 2.91 11.38
CA ASP A 336 -30.95 3.10 10.95
C ASP A 336 -30.79 3.75 9.54
N GLU A 337 -31.86 4.27 8.92
CA GLU A 337 -31.80 4.81 7.55
C GLU A 337 -31.15 6.21 7.44
N GLU A 338 -31.06 6.95 8.56
CA GLU A 338 -30.45 8.29 8.63
C GLU A 338 -29.03 8.29 9.23
N ARG A 339 -28.48 7.12 9.60
CA ARG A 339 -27.16 7.04 10.21
C ARG A 339 -26.09 7.52 9.22
N SER A 340 -25.30 8.50 9.67
CA SER A 340 -24.11 8.97 8.95
C SER A 340 -22.89 8.13 9.31
N TYR A 341 -22.04 7.89 8.32
CA TYR A 341 -20.84 7.05 8.41
C TYR A 341 -19.60 7.84 8.01
N GLU A 342 -18.48 7.61 8.69
CA GLU A 342 -17.19 8.27 8.52
C GLU A 342 -16.06 7.25 8.77
N GLY A 343 -14.88 7.44 8.16
CA GLY A 343 -13.74 6.53 8.32
C GLY A 343 -13.86 5.26 7.49
N ARG A 344 -13.21 4.17 7.93
CA ARG A 344 -13.14 2.90 7.20
C ARG A 344 -14.31 1.97 7.49
N LEU A 345 -14.85 1.36 6.44
CA LEU A 345 -16.04 0.51 6.47
C LEU A 345 -15.89 -0.64 5.47
N GLU A 346 -16.54 -1.76 5.78
CA GLU A 346 -16.58 -2.95 4.94
C GLU A 346 -17.99 -3.11 4.33
N LEU A 347 -18.06 -3.23 3.00
CA LEU A 347 -19.28 -3.51 2.27
C LEU A 347 -19.37 -5.00 1.96
N ASP A 348 -20.18 -5.73 2.74
CA ASP A 348 -20.42 -7.16 2.57
C ASP A 348 -21.39 -7.43 1.42
N LEU A 349 -20.87 -7.94 0.30
CA LEU A 349 -21.64 -8.16 -0.93
C LEU A 349 -22.31 -9.55 -0.91
N LEU A 350 -23.64 -9.56 -0.77
CA LEU A 350 -24.42 -10.79 -0.61
C LEU A 350 -24.57 -11.58 -1.92
N ALA A 351 -24.12 -12.83 -1.89
CA ALA A 351 -24.19 -13.77 -3.01
C ALA A 351 -25.64 -14.12 -3.44
N PRO A 352 -25.86 -14.52 -4.72
CA PRO A 352 -24.87 -14.69 -5.78
C PRO A 352 -24.58 -13.38 -6.52
N ILE A 353 -23.28 -13.13 -6.75
CA ILE A 353 -22.77 -11.95 -7.47
C ILE A 353 -21.75 -12.43 -8.51
N ASP A 354 -21.84 -11.90 -9.73
CA ASP A 354 -20.84 -12.08 -10.77
C ASP A 354 -19.82 -10.92 -10.81
N ALA A 355 -18.68 -11.15 -11.45
CA ALA A 355 -17.59 -10.17 -11.51
C ALA A 355 -17.96 -8.88 -12.28
N LYS A 356 -18.94 -8.90 -13.20
CA LYS A 356 -19.41 -7.69 -13.89
C LYS A 356 -20.23 -6.83 -12.95
N GLN A 357 -21.12 -7.44 -12.16
CA GLN A 357 -21.91 -6.77 -11.13
C GLN A 357 -21.01 -6.13 -10.06
N LYS A 358 -19.94 -6.82 -9.62
CA LYS A 358 -18.96 -6.27 -8.68
C LYS A 358 -18.22 -5.06 -9.27
N ASN A 359 -17.60 -5.22 -10.45
CA ASN A 359 -16.82 -4.14 -11.08
C ASN A 359 -17.69 -2.90 -11.38
N ALA A 360 -18.95 -3.10 -11.77
CA ALA A 360 -19.87 -1.99 -12.04
C ALA A 360 -20.41 -1.32 -10.74
N LEU A 361 -20.40 -2.02 -9.60
CA LEU A 361 -20.60 -1.38 -8.28
C LEU A 361 -19.37 -0.56 -7.88
N GLU A 362 -18.15 -1.08 -8.10
CA GLU A 362 -16.89 -0.36 -7.84
C GLU A 362 -16.82 0.94 -8.69
N GLU A 363 -17.18 0.88 -9.97
CA GLU A 363 -17.27 2.06 -10.85
C GLU A 363 -18.28 3.10 -10.35
N LEU A 364 -19.45 2.69 -9.86
CA LEU A 364 -20.44 3.60 -9.26
C LEU A 364 -19.97 4.18 -7.91
N LEU A 365 -19.24 3.41 -7.10
CA LEU A 365 -18.68 3.88 -5.83
C LEU A 365 -17.64 4.97 -6.05
N THR A 366 -16.76 4.85 -7.07
CA THR A 366 -15.77 5.89 -7.39
C THR A 366 -16.35 7.22 -7.87
N GLN A 367 -17.67 7.27 -8.16
CA GLN A 367 -18.39 8.50 -8.52
C GLN A 367 -18.99 9.22 -7.30
N VAL A 368 -18.96 8.60 -6.11
CA VAL A 368 -19.45 9.22 -4.86
C VAL A 368 -18.37 10.15 -4.31
N PRO A 369 -18.64 11.46 -4.14
CA PRO A 369 -17.65 12.39 -3.58
C PRO A 369 -17.34 12.05 -2.11
N ASP A 370 -16.11 12.30 -1.68
CA ASP A 370 -15.57 11.99 -0.35
C ASP A 370 -15.52 10.49 0.04
N LEU A 371 -15.79 9.58 -0.91
CA LEU A 371 -15.63 8.12 -0.76
C LEU A 371 -14.40 7.65 -1.55
N HIS A 372 -13.57 6.81 -0.93
CA HIS A 372 -12.45 6.13 -1.58
C HIS A 372 -12.56 4.61 -1.41
N LEU A 373 -12.32 3.86 -2.48
CA LEU A 373 -12.17 2.41 -2.44
C LEU A 373 -10.71 2.08 -2.10
N ILE A 374 -10.47 1.43 -0.96
CA ILE A 374 -9.11 1.05 -0.51
C ILE A 374 -8.72 -0.31 -1.08
N SER A 375 -9.56 -1.31 -0.86
CA SER A 375 -9.27 -2.69 -1.25
C SER A 375 -10.56 -3.44 -1.59
N ASN A 376 -10.44 -4.49 -2.40
CA ASN A 376 -11.52 -5.41 -2.69
C ASN A 376 -11.06 -6.85 -2.44
N GLY A 377 -11.97 -7.68 -1.94
CA GLY A 377 -11.65 -9.03 -1.53
C GLY A 377 -12.76 -10.04 -1.79
N GLY A 378 -12.42 -11.29 -1.50
CA GLY A 378 -13.35 -12.41 -1.46
C GLY A 378 -12.84 -13.44 -0.46
N SER A 379 -13.73 -13.94 0.40
CA SER A 379 -13.43 -15.01 1.35
C SER A 379 -13.41 -16.37 0.66
N SER A 380 -12.81 -17.37 1.30
CA SER A 380 -12.83 -18.77 0.84
C SER A 380 -14.22 -19.41 0.89
N ASP A 381 -15.18 -18.81 1.60
CA ASP A 381 -16.61 -19.17 1.58
C ASP A 381 -17.38 -18.60 0.37
N GLY A 382 -16.77 -17.73 -0.44
CA GLY A 382 -17.38 -17.11 -1.63
C GLY A 382 -18.10 -15.78 -1.38
N SER A 383 -18.19 -15.30 -0.13
CA SER A 383 -18.55 -13.91 0.14
C SER A 383 -17.54 -12.95 -0.51
N ASN A 384 -18.04 -11.82 -1.00
CA ASN A 384 -17.24 -10.77 -1.61
C ASN A 384 -17.38 -9.51 -0.76
N TRP A 385 -16.31 -8.76 -0.59
CA TRP A 385 -16.33 -7.52 0.19
C TRP A 385 -15.52 -6.41 -0.48
N LEU A 386 -15.81 -5.16 -0.08
CA LEU A 386 -15.10 -3.94 -0.48
C LEU A 386 -14.75 -3.11 0.77
N GLU A 387 -13.48 -2.77 0.98
CA GLU A 387 -13.05 -1.82 2.01
C GLU A 387 -13.09 -0.40 1.41
N ILE A 388 -13.87 0.49 2.04
CA ILE A 388 -13.98 1.89 1.66
C ILE A 388 -13.57 2.81 2.81
N GLU A 389 -13.15 4.03 2.49
CA GLU A 389 -12.81 5.09 3.45
C GLU A 389 -13.59 6.36 3.10
N LEU A 390 -14.27 6.91 4.11
CA LEU A 390 -15.11 8.11 4.00
C LEU A 390 -14.42 9.28 4.70
N ASN A 391 -14.05 10.30 3.92
CA ASN A 391 -13.36 11.49 4.43
C ASN A 391 -14.26 12.45 5.23
N LYS A 392 -15.58 12.23 5.21
CA LYS A 392 -16.60 13.03 5.91
C LYS A 392 -17.81 12.15 6.28
N PRO A 393 -18.57 12.50 7.34
CA PRO A 393 -19.85 11.85 7.64
C PRO A 393 -20.84 11.94 6.48
N MET A 394 -21.31 10.81 5.97
CA MET A 394 -22.33 10.75 4.91
C MET A 394 -23.37 9.61 5.13
N PRO A 395 -24.62 9.77 4.64
CA PRO A 395 -25.68 8.77 4.80
C PRO A 395 -25.54 7.63 3.77
N LEU A 396 -24.44 6.88 3.85
CA LEU A 396 -24.00 5.93 2.83
C LEU A 396 -25.06 4.86 2.48
N VAL A 397 -25.83 4.37 3.48
CA VAL A 397 -26.93 3.42 3.26
C VAL A 397 -27.98 3.98 2.28
N SER A 398 -28.27 5.27 2.35
CA SER A 398 -29.25 5.93 1.50
C SER A 398 -28.68 6.33 0.12
N ILE A 399 -27.37 6.50 0.00
CA ILE A 399 -26.67 6.63 -1.29
C ILE A 399 -26.67 5.28 -2.02
N LEU A 400 -26.28 4.20 -1.35
CA LEU A 400 -26.26 2.84 -1.90
C LEU A 400 -27.66 2.39 -2.39
N LYS A 401 -28.73 2.71 -1.64
CA LYS A 401 -30.12 2.42 -2.06
C LYS A 401 -30.54 3.12 -3.37
N GLN A 402 -29.89 4.22 -3.76
CA GLN A 402 -30.17 4.94 -5.00
C GLN A 402 -29.38 4.39 -6.21
N MET A 403 -28.37 3.55 -5.99
CA MET A 403 -27.54 3.01 -7.08
C MET A 403 -28.34 2.01 -7.96
N PRO A 404 -28.31 2.13 -9.30
CA PRO A 404 -29.12 1.28 -10.19
C PRO A 404 -28.94 -0.23 -10.00
N LEU A 405 -27.73 -0.68 -9.64
CA LEU A 405 -27.40 -2.10 -9.46
C LEU A 405 -27.82 -2.68 -8.10
N VAL A 406 -28.10 -1.83 -7.10
CA VAL A 406 -28.39 -2.29 -5.74
C VAL A 406 -29.86 -2.70 -5.60
N ARG A 407 -30.11 -3.85 -4.97
CA ARG A 407 -31.44 -4.40 -4.67
C ARG A 407 -31.86 -4.07 -3.23
N GLN A 408 -30.94 -4.22 -2.28
CA GLN A 408 -31.20 -4.01 -0.86
C GLN A 408 -29.90 -3.65 -0.14
N VAL A 409 -30.01 -2.83 0.91
CA VAL A 409 -28.90 -2.42 1.79
C VAL A 409 -29.36 -2.55 3.23
N ALA A 410 -28.52 -3.10 4.10
CA ALA A 410 -28.75 -3.16 5.54
C ALA A 410 -27.46 -2.85 6.32
N ALA A 411 -27.57 -2.04 7.37
CA ALA A 411 -26.46 -1.75 8.28
C ALA A 411 -26.32 -2.87 9.32
N HIS A 412 -25.08 -3.22 9.68
CA HIS A 412 -24.80 -4.10 10.81
C HIS A 412 -23.53 -3.66 11.55
N GLY A 413 -23.68 -2.80 12.55
CA GLY A 413 -22.54 -2.23 13.29
C GLY A 413 -21.75 -1.24 12.42
N ASN A 414 -20.55 -1.66 12.01
CA ASN A 414 -19.67 -0.91 11.09
C ASN A 414 -19.65 -1.51 9.68
N ASN A 415 -20.27 -2.68 9.47
CA ASN A 415 -20.38 -3.34 8.17
C ASN A 415 -21.71 -2.93 7.51
N ILE A 416 -21.74 -2.92 6.17
CA ILE A 416 -22.95 -2.66 5.39
C ILE A 416 -23.17 -3.80 4.41
N LEU A 417 -24.25 -4.56 4.62
CA LEU A 417 -24.67 -5.67 3.77
C LEU A 417 -25.37 -5.13 2.52
N VAL A 418 -24.83 -5.45 1.33
CA VAL A 418 -25.34 -5.00 0.04
C VAL A 418 -25.74 -6.20 -0.82
N ALA A 419 -27.03 -6.31 -1.16
CA ALA A 419 -27.51 -7.26 -2.16
C ALA A 419 -27.64 -6.57 -3.51
N LEU A 420 -27.05 -7.13 -4.57
CA LEU A 420 -27.18 -6.62 -5.92
C LEU A 420 -28.40 -7.22 -6.66
N LYS A 421 -28.87 -6.51 -7.68
CA LYS A 421 -29.89 -7.00 -8.61
C LYS A 421 -29.25 -8.04 -9.52
N LEU A 422 -29.80 -9.26 -9.52
CA LEU A 422 -29.44 -10.29 -10.49
C LEU A 422 -29.53 -9.73 -11.91
N GLY A 423 -28.46 -9.86 -12.69
CA GLY A 423 -28.50 -9.48 -14.10
C GLY A 423 -29.56 -10.28 -14.85
N SER A 424 -30.50 -9.61 -15.50
CA SER A 424 -31.39 -10.22 -16.48
C SER A 424 -30.56 -10.86 -17.58
N LYS A 425 -30.72 -12.17 -17.82
CA LYS A 425 -29.91 -12.94 -18.79
C LYS A 425 -30.30 -12.68 -20.26
N ASP A 426 -30.96 -11.56 -20.52
CA ASP A 426 -31.59 -11.21 -21.78
C ASP A 426 -30.69 -10.26 -22.59
N SER A 427 -29.47 -10.71 -22.89
CA SER A 427 -28.49 -10.04 -23.78
C SER A 427 -27.50 -11.04 -24.38
#